data_AF-A0A3D3PL45-F1
#
_entry.id   AF-A0A3D3PL45-F1
#
_cell.length_a   1.000
_cell.length_b   1.000
_cell.length_c   1.000
_cell.angle_alpha   90.00
_cell.angle_beta   90.00
_cell.angle_gamma   90.00
#
_symmetry.space_group_name_H-M   'P 1'
#
loop_
_entity.id
_entity.type
_entity.pdbx_description
1 polymer ?
#
loop_
_entity_poly.entity_id
_entity_poly.type
_entity_poly.pdbx_seq_one_letter_code
_entity_poly.pdbx_strand_id
1 'polypeptide(L)'
;MRSTRASAAIARLNARDGDHSYSMGITGSGLFYLLRAASEGSPERIGDDLPLNEFVRFVNQTGPQQKVRVSKLDVAFEKQLQRKKDAE
;
A
#
# COMPACT_ATOMS: atom_id res chain seq x y z
N MET A 1 10.67 15.79 -1.41
CA MET A 1 9.90 15.05 -2.44
C MET A 1 9.59 13.61 -2.00
N ARG A 2 8.76 13.44 -0.95
CA ARG A 2 8.33 12.13 -0.43
C ARG A 2 7.06 11.64 -1.13
N SER A 3 6.13 12.56 -1.39
CA SER A 3 4.89 12.36 -2.15
C SER A 3 5.13 11.80 -3.57
N THR A 4 6.25 12.15 -4.20
CA THR A 4 6.54 11.80 -5.59
C THR A 4 6.72 10.30 -5.83
N ARG A 5 7.36 9.56 -4.90
CA ARG A 5 7.53 8.10 -5.03
C ARG A 5 6.21 7.36 -4.84
N ALA A 6 5.43 7.84 -3.88
CA ALA A 6 4.13 7.32 -3.53
C ALA A 6 3.17 7.43 -4.74
N SER A 7 3.05 8.64 -5.30
CA SER A 7 2.26 8.89 -6.51
C SER A 7 2.76 8.09 -7.71
N ALA A 8 4.08 7.97 -7.90
CA ALA A 8 4.64 7.18 -9.00
C ALA A 8 4.32 5.69 -8.87
N ALA A 9 4.26 5.13 -7.65
CA ALA A 9 3.86 3.75 -7.44
C ALA A 9 2.40 3.52 -7.84
N ILE A 10 1.50 4.42 -7.44
CA ILE A 10 0.07 4.36 -7.82
C ILE A 10 -0.10 4.50 -9.33
N ALA A 11 0.59 5.45 -9.96
CA ALA A 11 0.50 5.64 -11.41
C ALA A 11 0.89 4.36 -12.17
N ARG A 12 1.91 3.63 -11.70
CA ARG A 12 2.30 2.33 -12.26
C ARG A 12 1.25 1.24 -12.02
N LEU A 13 0.60 1.24 -10.86
CA LEU A 13 -0.47 0.29 -10.56
C LEU A 13 -1.69 0.52 -11.46
N ASN A 14 -2.13 1.78 -11.60
CA ASN A 14 -3.21 2.17 -12.52
C ASN A 14 -2.88 1.85 -13.98
N ALA A 15 -1.61 1.99 -14.38
CA ALA A 15 -1.19 1.63 -15.73
C ALA A 15 -1.19 0.11 -15.99
N ARG A 16 -1.14 -0.73 -14.93
CA ARG A 16 -1.15 -2.21 -15.03
C ARG A 16 -2.56 -2.80 -14.95
N ASP A 17 -3.45 -2.13 -14.24
CA ASP A 17 -4.81 -2.59 -13.96
C ASP A 17 -5.80 -1.59 -14.57
N GLY A 18 -6.38 -1.97 -15.70
CA GLY A 18 -7.35 -1.14 -16.42
C GLY A 18 -8.78 -1.26 -15.88
N ASP A 19 -9.05 -2.25 -15.03
CA ASP A 19 -10.38 -2.50 -14.47
C ASP A 19 -10.63 -1.72 -13.18
N HIS A 20 -9.54 -1.31 -12.49
CA HIS A 20 -9.59 -0.61 -11.23
C HIS A 20 -8.76 0.68 -11.23
N SER A 21 -9.27 1.70 -10.58
CA SER A 21 -8.56 2.95 -10.32
C SER A 21 -8.06 2.99 -8.88
N TYR A 22 -6.76 3.12 -8.70
CA TYR A 22 -6.12 3.21 -7.40
C TYR A 22 -5.77 4.65 -7.06
N SER A 23 -5.95 5.00 -5.79
CA SER A 23 -5.67 6.33 -5.23
C SER A 23 -5.01 6.20 -3.85
N MET A 24 -4.34 7.25 -3.43
CA MET A 24 -3.64 7.29 -2.14
C MET A 24 -4.33 8.28 -1.22
N GLY A 25 -4.45 7.91 0.05
CA GLY A 25 -4.73 8.87 1.10
C GLY A 25 -3.57 8.97 2.10
N ILE A 26 -3.52 10.10 2.79
CA ILE A 26 -2.58 10.36 3.87
C ILE A 26 -3.40 10.61 5.14
N THR A 27 -3.03 9.98 6.23
CA THR A 27 -3.64 10.23 7.54
C THR A 27 -3.09 11.50 8.17
N GLY A 28 -3.77 12.03 9.19
CA GLY A 28 -3.26 13.16 9.98
C GLY A 28 -1.93 12.88 10.68
N SER A 29 -1.54 11.60 10.83
CA SER A 29 -0.25 11.16 11.38
C SER A 29 0.87 11.02 10.34
N GLY A 30 0.60 11.28 9.06
CA GLY A 30 1.59 11.18 7.98
C GLY A 30 1.84 9.75 7.48
N LEU A 31 0.91 8.83 7.74
CA LEU A 31 0.89 7.48 7.17
C LEU A 31 0.08 7.46 5.87
N PHE A 32 0.34 6.47 5.03
CA PHE A 32 -0.23 6.35 3.69
C PHE A 32 -1.08 5.08 3.58
N TYR A 33 -2.24 5.19 2.94
CA TYR A 33 -3.13 4.04 2.70
C TYR A 33 -3.61 4.02 1.25
N LEU A 34 -3.97 2.83 0.77
CA LEU A 34 -4.38 2.59 -0.61
C LEU A 34 -5.90 2.52 -0.71
N LEU A 35 -6.45 3.25 -1.67
CA LEU A 35 -7.85 3.21 -2.07
C LEU A 35 -7.94 2.56 -3.45
N ARG A 36 -8.94 1.72 -3.64
CA ARG A 36 -9.30 1.10 -4.93
C ARG A 36 -10.74 1.44 -5.25
N ALA A 37 -10.95 2.10 -6.37
CA ALA A 37 -12.25 2.30 -6.98
C ALA A 37 -12.40 1.33 -8.15
N ALA A 38 -13.52 0.62 -8.20
CA ALA A 38 -13.94 -0.08 -9.41
C ALA A 38 -14.49 0.93 -10.44
N SER A 39 -14.60 0.51 -11.71
CA SER A 39 -15.18 1.35 -12.77
C SER A 39 -16.56 1.92 -12.42
N GLU A 40 -17.35 1.21 -11.62
CA GLU A 40 -18.56 1.73 -10.99
C GLU A 40 -18.56 1.36 -9.50
N GLY A 41 -18.20 2.32 -8.65
CA GLY A 41 -18.27 2.11 -7.21
C GLY A 41 -17.55 3.19 -6.41
N SER A 42 -17.88 3.23 -5.12
CA SER A 42 -17.17 4.05 -4.16
C SER A 42 -15.74 3.52 -3.95
N PRO A 43 -14.73 4.39 -3.84
CA PRO A 43 -13.38 3.97 -3.53
C PRO A 43 -13.37 3.26 -2.16
N GLU A 44 -12.94 2.00 -2.17
CA GLU A 44 -12.77 1.19 -0.98
C GLU A 44 -11.31 1.24 -0.52
N ARG A 45 -11.11 1.33 0.78
CA ARG A 45 -9.77 1.27 1.37
C ARG A 45 -9.30 -0.18 1.43
N ILE A 46 -8.23 -0.48 0.70
CA ILE A 46 -7.68 -1.84 0.57
C ILE A 46 -6.28 -1.98 1.19
N GLY A 47 -6.00 -1.28 2.29
CA GLY A 47 -4.73 -1.41 3.00
C GLY A 47 -4.66 -0.63 4.30
N ASP A 48 -3.66 -0.98 5.11
CA ASP A 48 -3.36 -0.34 6.39
C ASP A 48 -2.66 1.01 6.24
N ASP A 49 -2.57 1.75 7.34
CA ASP A 49 -1.82 3.00 7.42
C ASP A 49 -0.31 2.69 7.48
N LEU A 50 0.37 2.81 6.33
CA LEU A 50 1.76 2.41 6.16
C LEU A 50 2.70 3.62 6.02
N PRO A 51 3.95 3.52 6.53
CA PRO A 51 4.98 4.49 6.19
C PRO A 51 5.31 4.44 4.70
N LEU A 52 5.81 5.55 4.14
CA LEU A 52 6.06 5.73 2.70
C LEU A 52 6.74 4.53 2.01
N ASN A 53 7.82 4.00 2.59
CA ASN A 53 8.58 2.93 1.96
C ASN A 53 7.78 1.62 1.93
N GLU A 54 7.09 1.29 3.01
CA GLU A 54 6.22 0.10 3.09
C GLU A 54 5.00 0.26 2.20
N PHE A 55 4.42 1.44 2.15
CA PHE A 55 3.33 1.77 1.24
C PHE A 55 3.72 1.54 -0.24
N VAL A 56 4.91 2.01 -0.65
CA VAL A 56 5.40 1.80 -2.02
C VAL A 56 5.62 0.31 -2.31
N ARG A 57 6.16 -0.46 -1.35
CA ARG A 57 6.32 -1.91 -1.50
C ARG A 57 4.97 -2.61 -1.64
N PHE A 58 4.01 -2.24 -0.78
CA PHE A 58 2.64 -2.73 -0.81
C PHE A 58 1.98 -2.45 -2.17
N VAL A 59 1.97 -1.21 -2.65
CA VAL A 59 1.40 -0.85 -3.96
C VAL A 59 2.05 -1.60 -5.12
N ASN A 60 3.37 -1.81 -5.09
CA ASN A 60 4.05 -2.59 -6.12
C ASN A 60 3.70 -4.09 -6.06
N GLN A 61 3.27 -4.60 -4.90
CA GLN A 61 2.82 -5.97 -4.68
C GLN A 61 1.30 -6.15 -4.92
N THR A 62 0.52 -5.06 -4.89
CA THR A 62 -0.91 -5.06 -5.18
C THR A 62 -1.18 -5.03 -6.70
N GLY A 63 -2.29 -5.64 -7.13
CA GLY A 63 -2.71 -5.70 -8.53
C GLY A 63 -2.50 -7.07 -9.19
N PRO A 64 -2.89 -7.24 -10.46
CA PRO A 64 -2.70 -8.47 -11.22
C PRO A 64 -1.20 -8.76 -11.38
N GLN A 65 -0.66 -9.55 -10.46
CA GLN A 65 0.71 -10.05 -10.52
C GLN A 65 0.83 -11.02 -11.71
N GLN A 66 1.76 -10.76 -12.63
CA GLN A 66 2.19 -11.78 -13.58
C GLN A 66 2.68 -12.99 -12.77
N LYS A 67 1.84 -14.03 -12.71
CA LYS A 67 2.00 -15.31 -12.00
C LYS A 67 3.42 -15.55 -11.45
N VAL A 68 3.60 -15.34 -10.16
CA VAL A 68 4.31 -16.34 -9.34
C VAL A 68 3.58 -16.48 -8.00
N ARG A 69 3.06 -17.68 -7.78
CA ARG A 69 2.38 -18.14 -6.57
C ARG A 69 3.28 -17.93 -5.36
N VAL A 70 2.87 -17.15 -4.36
CA VAL A 70 3.07 -17.54 -2.95
C VAL A 70 1.93 -16.98 -2.10
N SER A 71 1.05 -17.88 -1.69
CA SER A 71 0.03 -17.70 -0.65
C SER A 71 0.71 -17.81 0.73
N LYS A 72 0.15 -17.10 1.73
CA LYS A 72 0.35 -17.29 3.19
C LYS A 72 1.60 -16.69 3.86
N LEU A 73 1.79 -15.36 3.85
CA LEU A 73 2.65 -14.70 4.86
C LEU A 73 2.15 -13.30 5.28
N ASP A 74 0.85 -13.14 5.57
CA ASP A 74 0.29 -12.00 6.34
C ASP A 74 0.67 -12.09 7.83
N VAL A 75 1.94 -12.39 8.11
CA VAL A 75 2.52 -12.55 9.47
C VAL A 75 3.49 -11.40 9.79
N ALA A 76 3.68 -10.45 8.87
CA ALA A 76 4.63 -9.36 9.06
C ALA A 76 4.14 -8.21 9.95
N PHE A 77 2.89 -8.27 10.46
CA PHE A 77 2.37 -7.26 11.39
C PHE A 77 2.84 -7.47 12.84
N GLU A 78 3.38 -8.64 13.22
CA GLU A 78 3.79 -8.92 14.60
C GLU A 78 5.27 -8.65 14.92
N LYS A 79 6.13 -8.34 13.94
CA LYS A 79 7.59 -8.34 14.18
C LYS A 79 8.32 -7.00 14.19
N GLN A 80 7.62 -5.86 14.14
CA GLN A 80 8.27 -4.55 14.31
C GLN A 80 7.81 -3.72 15.51
N LEU A 81 7.05 -4.30 16.43
CA LEU A 81 6.76 -3.70 17.75
C LEU A 81 7.63 -4.30 18.87
N GLN A 82 8.85 -4.73 18.56
CA GLN A 82 9.87 -5.04 19.57
C GLN A 82 11.08 -4.14 19.31
N ARG A 83 11.61 -3.52 20.38
CA ARG A 83 12.90 -2.79 20.46
C ARG A 83 12.90 -1.26 20.37
N LYS A 84 11.94 -0.54 20.97
CA LYS A 84 12.18 0.85 21.43
C LYS A 84 11.46 1.25 22.73
N LYS A 85 11.30 0.33 23.69
CA LYS A 85 10.79 0.68 25.02
C LYS A 85 11.51 0.02 26.21
N ASP A 86 12.73 -0.48 25.99
CA ASP A 86 13.64 -0.85 27.08
C ASP A 86 14.98 -0.13 26.85
N ALA A 87 14.98 1.18 27.03
CA ALA A 87 16.20 1.95 27.24
C ALA A 87 15.80 3.17 28.08
N GLU A 88 16.16 3.05 29.36
CA GLU A 88 16.19 4.05 30.42
C GLU A 88 14.90 4.31 31.22
#